data_AF-V9L7X4-F1
#
_entry.id   AF-V9L7X4-F1
#
_cell.length_a   1.000
_cell.length_b   1.000
_cell.length_c   1.000
_cell.angle_alpha   90.00
_cell.angle_beta   90.00
_cell.angle_gamma   90.00
#
_symmetry.space_group_name_H-M   'P 1'
#
loop_
_entity.id
_entity.type
_entity.pdbx_description
1 polymer ?
#
loop_
_entity_poly.entity_id
_entity_poly.type
_entity_poly.pdbx_seq_one_letter_code
_entity_poly.pdbx_strand_id
1 'polypeptide(L)'
;SSDLLTPPNPPHTTSPQRQPTASGREGSDPADSRPRIFNSELESDQFNMNADMEATDPENQVELEEKTRLINQVLELQHTLEDLSARVDAVKEENLKLKSENQVLGQYIENLMSASSVFQTTETKSKRK
;
A
#
# COMPACT_ATOMS: atom_id res chain seq x y z
N SER A 1 57.42 0.71 50.51
CA SER A 1 57.65 1.34 49.21
C SER A 1 56.63 0.81 48.23
N SER A 2 55.90 1.75 47.61
CA SER A 2 55.19 1.61 46.32
C SER A 2 53.96 0.70 46.35
N ASP A 3 52.75 1.17 46.69
CA ASP A 3 51.84 1.90 45.79
C ASP A 3 51.79 1.35 44.36
N LEU A 4 50.69 0.69 43.96
CA LEU A 4 49.72 1.30 43.03
C LEU A 4 48.48 0.43 42.85
N LEU A 5 47.34 1.00 43.24
CA LEU A 5 45.99 0.53 43.00
C LEU A 5 45.65 0.76 41.51
N THR A 6 45.39 -0.29 40.74
CA THR A 6 44.86 -0.17 39.35
C THR A 6 43.37 -0.49 39.32
N PRO A 7 42.50 0.49 39.03
CA PRO A 7 41.05 0.25 38.88
C PRO A 7 40.69 -0.35 37.51
N PRO A 8 39.50 -0.96 37.38
CA PRO A 8 39.06 -1.64 36.16
C PRO A 8 38.68 -0.68 35.02
N ASN A 9 38.97 -1.08 33.79
CA ASN A 9 38.61 -0.37 32.56
C ASN A 9 37.09 -0.20 32.40
N PRO A 10 36.58 1.01 32.13
CA PRO A 10 35.22 1.22 31.63
C PRO A 10 35.15 1.06 30.10
N PRO A 11 33.98 0.67 29.54
CA PRO A 11 33.77 0.58 28.10
C PRO A 11 33.69 1.97 27.44
N HIS A 12 34.21 2.02 26.22
CA HIS A 12 34.27 3.17 25.32
C HIS A 12 32.87 3.76 25.06
N THR A 13 32.70 5.05 25.35
CA THR A 13 31.52 5.83 24.95
C THR A 13 31.86 6.62 23.70
N THR A 14 31.33 6.23 22.54
CA THR A 14 31.31 7.12 21.35
C THR A 14 29.98 7.86 21.37
N SER A 15 30.01 9.13 21.76
CA SER A 15 28.87 10.04 21.61
C SER A 15 28.76 10.51 20.15
N PRO A 16 27.54 10.72 19.61
CA PRO A 16 27.35 11.23 18.26
C PRO A 16 27.53 12.76 18.24
N GLN A 17 28.45 13.24 17.39
CA GLN A 17 28.59 14.67 17.06
C GLN A 17 27.36 15.14 16.28
N ARG A 18 26.68 16.19 16.77
CA ARG A 18 25.57 16.87 16.06
C ARG A 18 26.00 18.20 15.44
N GLN A 19 25.26 18.54 14.38
CA GLN A 19 24.80 19.86 13.91
C GLN A 19 25.57 20.52 12.74
N PRO A 20 25.01 21.57 12.08
CA PRO A 20 23.81 21.56 11.23
C PRO A 20 23.98 22.44 9.96
N THR A 21 23.19 22.27 8.90
CA THR A 21 22.89 23.42 8.01
C THR A 21 21.46 23.34 7.49
N ALA A 22 20.86 24.52 7.41
CA ALA A 22 19.43 24.79 7.34
C ALA A 22 18.97 25.22 5.94
N SER A 23 17.64 25.40 5.84
CA SER A 23 16.86 26.09 4.79
C SER A 23 16.42 25.18 3.64
N GLY A 24 15.13 24.98 3.35
CA GLY A 24 13.90 25.61 3.85
C GLY A 24 12.74 25.28 2.89
N ARG A 25 11.52 25.69 3.30
CA ARG A 25 10.19 25.59 2.64
C ARG A 25 9.35 24.38 3.05
N GLU A 26 8.42 24.54 3.99
CA GLU A 26 7.07 25.15 3.87
C GLU A 26 6.02 24.11 3.43
N GLY A 27 4.97 23.95 4.25
CA GLY A 27 3.68 23.40 3.82
C GLY A 27 3.23 22.11 4.49
N SER A 28 2.55 22.23 5.64
CA SER A 28 1.64 21.22 6.17
C SER A 28 0.21 21.45 5.61
N ASP A 29 -0.37 20.43 4.97
CA ASP A 29 -1.80 20.08 4.80
C ASP A 29 -2.83 21.13 4.32
N PRO A 30 -4.08 20.75 3.94
CA PRO A 30 -4.56 19.61 3.15
C PRO A 30 -5.48 20.13 2.01
N ALA A 31 -5.20 19.81 0.75
CA ALA A 31 -6.13 20.12 -0.35
C ALA A 31 -7.15 18.98 -0.51
N ASP A 32 -8.18 19.07 0.33
CA ASP A 32 -9.49 18.52 0.04
C ASP A 32 -9.99 18.98 -1.34
N SER A 33 -10.73 18.08 -1.99
CA SER A 33 -11.70 18.37 -3.05
C SER A 33 -11.18 18.91 -4.38
N ARG A 34 -10.67 17.99 -5.22
CA ARG A 34 -11.05 18.02 -6.64
C ARG A 34 -11.59 16.64 -7.02
N PRO A 35 -12.92 16.46 -7.17
CA PRO A 35 -13.40 15.31 -7.92
C PRO A 35 -12.88 15.52 -9.34
N ARG A 36 -12.03 14.61 -9.83
CA ARG A 36 -11.76 14.46 -11.26
C ARG A 36 -12.97 13.77 -11.91
N ILE A 37 -14.14 14.38 -11.76
CA ILE A 37 -15.27 14.10 -12.63
C ILE A 37 -15.32 15.30 -13.57
N PHE A 38 -14.90 15.08 -14.81
CA PHE A 38 -15.49 15.60 -16.04
C PHE A 38 -14.58 15.22 -17.21
N ASN A 39 -14.40 13.90 -17.40
CA ASN A 39 -13.96 13.36 -18.69
C ASN A 39 -15.04 12.47 -19.34
N SER A 40 -16.28 12.50 -18.82
CA SER A 40 -17.41 11.78 -19.43
C SER A 40 -18.13 12.59 -20.53
N GLU A 41 -17.90 13.90 -20.63
CA GLU A 41 -18.65 14.78 -21.54
C GLU A 41 -17.83 15.27 -22.76
N LEU A 42 -16.51 15.02 -22.77
CA LEU A 42 -15.63 15.47 -23.87
C LEU A 42 -15.21 14.34 -24.82
N GLU A 43 -15.52 13.09 -24.48
CA GLU A 43 -15.21 11.94 -25.35
C GLU A 43 -16.36 11.59 -26.30
N SER A 44 -17.58 12.08 -26.06
CA SER A 44 -18.74 11.93 -26.95
C SER A 44 -18.67 12.80 -28.20
N ASP A 45 -18.08 14.00 -28.11
CA ASP A 45 -18.05 14.97 -29.23
C ASP A 45 -16.81 14.86 -30.12
N GLN A 46 -15.81 14.05 -29.78
CA GLN A 46 -14.60 13.88 -30.59
C GLN A 46 -14.73 12.79 -31.68
N PHE A 47 -15.78 11.97 -31.64
CA PHE A 47 -16.00 10.93 -32.65
C PHE A 47 -16.91 11.36 -33.80
N ASN A 48 -17.48 12.57 -33.77
CA ASN A 48 -18.43 13.04 -34.79
C ASN A 48 -17.87 14.05 -35.81
N MET A 49 -16.55 14.14 -35.96
CA MET A 49 -15.89 14.99 -36.98
C MET A 49 -15.48 14.25 -38.25
N ASN A 50 -16.11 13.10 -38.56
CA ASN A 50 -15.85 12.35 -39.81
C ASN A 50 -17.15 11.96 -40.55
N ALA A 51 -18.19 12.80 -40.49
CA ALA A 51 -19.42 12.62 -41.27
C ALA A 51 -19.41 13.39 -42.60
N ASP A 52 -18.23 13.73 -43.15
CA ASP A 52 -18.10 14.36 -44.47
C ASP A 52 -16.81 13.92 -45.18
N MET A 53 -16.56 12.60 -45.22
CA MET A 53 -15.57 12.03 -46.12
C MET A 53 -16.22 10.89 -46.91
N GLU A 54 -16.90 11.30 -47.97
CA GLU A 54 -16.98 10.59 -49.24
C GLU A 54 -17.09 9.06 -49.15
N ALA A 55 -18.34 8.60 -49.02
CA ALA A 55 -18.70 7.21 -49.23
C ALA A 55 -18.41 6.79 -50.68
N THR A 56 -17.29 6.08 -50.91
CA THR A 56 -17.10 5.28 -52.13
C THR A 56 -16.25 4.01 -51.94
N ASP A 57 -16.11 3.50 -50.71
CA ASP A 57 -15.55 2.15 -50.54
C ASP A 57 -16.31 1.35 -49.47
N PRO A 58 -17.14 0.37 -49.84
CA PRO A 58 -17.86 -0.46 -48.88
C PRO A 58 -16.94 -1.30 -47.99
N GLU A 59 -15.69 -1.57 -48.39
CA GLU A 59 -14.75 -2.30 -47.53
C GLU A 59 -14.27 -1.45 -46.35
N ASN A 60 -14.05 -0.14 -46.56
CA ASN A 60 -13.60 0.78 -45.52
C ASN A 60 -14.67 1.01 -44.43
N GLN A 61 -15.95 0.94 -44.80
CA GLN A 61 -17.08 1.03 -43.85
C GLN A 61 -17.14 -0.21 -42.95
N VAL A 62 -16.92 -1.41 -43.52
CA VAL A 62 -16.89 -2.67 -42.75
C VAL A 62 -15.71 -2.69 -41.79
N GLU A 63 -14.53 -2.22 -42.21
CA GLU A 63 -13.36 -2.11 -41.35
C GLU A 63 -13.61 -1.14 -40.18
N LEU A 64 -14.27 0.00 -40.42
CA LEU A 64 -14.61 0.96 -39.38
C LEU A 64 -15.60 0.38 -38.35
N GLU A 65 -16.58 -0.40 -38.80
CA GLU A 65 -17.52 -1.10 -37.94
C GLU A 65 -16.83 -2.18 -37.09
N GLU A 66 -15.92 -2.96 -37.67
CA GLU A 66 -15.14 -3.96 -36.94
C GLU A 66 -14.25 -3.31 -35.88
N LYS A 67 -13.55 -2.23 -36.24
CA LYS A 67 -12.75 -1.44 -35.31
C LYS A 67 -13.60 -0.91 -34.15
N THR A 68 -14.80 -0.41 -34.45
CA THR A 68 -15.73 0.08 -33.42
C THR A 68 -16.18 -1.04 -32.48
N ARG A 69 -16.46 -2.24 -33.01
CA ARG A 69 -16.79 -3.41 -32.18
C ARG A 69 -15.65 -3.85 -31.28
N LEU A 70 -14.42 -3.86 -31.80
CA LEU A 70 -13.22 -4.19 -31.01
C LEU A 70 -12.97 -3.16 -29.90
N ILE A 71 -13.16 -1.87 -30.20
CA ILE A 71 -13.04 -0.80 -29.19
C ILE A 71 -14.04 -1.04 -28.06
N ASN A 72 -15.31 -1.33 -28.37
CA ASN A 72 -16.32 -1.60 -27.34
C ASN A 72 -15.96 -2.82 -26.47
N GLN A 73 -15.48 -3.90 -27.07
CA GLN A 73 -15.03 -5.07 -26.30
C GLN A 73 -13.85 -4.74 -25.38
N VAL A 74 -12.89 -3.94 -25.85
CA VAL A 74 -11.77 -3.50 -25.02
C VAL A 74 -12.26 -2.62 -23.86
N LEU A 75 -13.20 -1.72 -24.09
CA LEU A 75 -13.77 -0.86 -23.04
C LEU A 75 -14.52 -1.67 -21.98
N GLU A 76 -15.32 -2.66 -22.38
CA GLU A 76 -16.00 -3.56 -21.44
C GLU A 76 -15.01 -4.37 -20.60
N LEU A 77 -13.93 -4.88 -21.22
CA LEU A 77 -12.87 -5.59 -20.51
C LEU A 77 -12.11 -4.68 -19.55
N GLN A 78 -11.86 -3.43 -19.93
CA GLN A 78 -11.23 -2.45 -19.05
C GLN A 78 -12.10 -2.16 -17.83
N HIS A 79 -13.40 -1.95 -18.04
CA HIS A 79 -14.33 -1.71 -16.93
C HIS A 79 -14.42 -2.90 -15.97
N THR A 80 -14.55 -4.13 -16.50
CA THR A 80 -14.58 -5.33 -15.65
C THR A 80 -13.26 -5.58 -14.90
N LEU A 81 -12.12 -5.23 -15.51
CA LEU A 81 -10.81 -5.32 -14.85
C LEU A 81 -10.67 -4.28 -13.73
N GLU A 82 -11.14 -3.06 -13.94
CA GLU A 82 -11.16 -2.00 -12.93
C GLU A 82 -12.01 -2.41 -11.72
N ASP A 83 -13.23 -2.91 -11.95
CA ASP A 83 -14.11 -3.42 -10.91
C ASP A 83 -13.45 -4.56 -10.11
N LEU A 84 -12.78 -5.49 -10.80
CA LEU A 84 -12.07 -6.57 -10.15
C LEU A 84 -10.90 -6.05 -9.32
N SER A 85 -10.16 -5.05 -9.83
CA SER A 85 -9.05 -4.42 -9.10
C SER A 85 -9.54 -3.77 -7.82
N ALA A 86 -10.62 -2.98 -7.90
CA ALA A 86 -11.23 -2.34 -6.72
C ALA A 86 -11.67 -3.37 -5.68
N ARG A 87 -12.28 -4.48 -6.12
CA ARG A 87 -12.67 -5.58 -5.22
C ARG A 87 -11.47 -6.25 -4.56
N VAL A 88 -10.38 -6.46 -5.29
CA VAL A 88 -9.14 -7.04 -4.75
C VAL A 88 -8.56 -6.13 -3.66
N ASP A 89 -8.56 -4.82 -3.88
CA ASP A 89 -8.03 -3.88 -2.90
C ASP A 89 -8.90 -3.82 -1.63
N ALA A 90 -10.22 -3.86 -1.77
CA ALA A 90 -11.14 -3.98 -0.62
C ALA A 90 -10.88 -5.26 0.20
N VAL A 91 -10.69 -6.40 -0.48
CA VAL A 91 -10.38 -7.68 0.21
C VAL A 91 -9.01 -7.62 0.90
N LYS A 92 -8.01 -6.98 0.31
CA LYS A 92 -6.70 -6.79 0.95
C LYS A 92 -6.81 -5.93 2.21
N GLU A 93 -7.58 -4.85 2.15
CA GLU A 93 -7.80 -3.97 3.30
C GLU A 93 -8.48 -4.72 4.46
N GLU A 94 -9.55 -5.45 4.16
CA GLU A 94 -10.23 -6.28 5.16
C GLU A 94 -9.28 -7.34 5.76
N ASN A 95 -8.46 -7.97 4.92
CA ASN A 95 -7.47 -8.95 5.39
C ASN A 95 -6.45 -8.33 6.34
N LEU A 96 -5.96 -7.13 6.05
CA LEU A 96 -5.02 -6.41 6.93
C LEU A 96 -5.68 -6.06 8.26
N LYS A 97 -6.94 -5.61 8.24
CA LYS A 97 -7.70 -5.34 9.46
C LYS A 97 -7.83 -6.59 10.32
N LEU A 98 -8.24 -7.72 9.74
CA LEU A 98 -8.34 -9.00 10.46
C LEU A 98 -7.00 -9.48 11.01
N LYS A 99 -5.90 -9.32 10.26
CA LYS A 99 -4.55 -9.64 10.77
C LYS A 99 -4.18 -8.79 11.97
N SER A 100 -4.47 -7.49 11.94
CA SER A 100 -4.19 -6.60 13.07
C SER A 100 -5.00 -6.95 14.32
N GLU A 101 -6.28 -7.29 14.15
CA GLU A 101 -7.14 -7.71 15.26
C GLU A 101 -6.68 -9.05 15.84
N ASN A 102 -6.38 -10.03 14.98
CA ASN A 102 -5.85 -11.31 15.42
C ASN A 102 -4.50 -11.18 16.13
N GLN A 103 -3.66 -10.22 15.74
CA GLN A 103 -2.42 -9.94 16.46
C GLN A 103 -2.69 -9.44 17.87
N VAL A 104 -3.63 -8.49 18.03
CA VAL A 104 -4.01 -7.95 19.35
C VAL A 104 -4.61 -9.05 20.22
N LEU A 105 -5.51 -9.86 19.68
CA LEU A 105 -6.12 -10.99 20.37
C LEU A 105 -5.08 -12.05 20.75
N GLY A 106 -4.15 -12.36 19.85
CA GLY A 106 -3.04 -13.29 20.10
C GLY A 106 -2.19 -12.82 21.28
N GLN A 107 -1.80 -11.55 21.31
CA GLN A 107 -1.05 -10.98 22.44
C GLN A 107 -1.85 -11.02 23.74
N TYR A 108 -3.15 -10.74 23.70
CA TYR A 108 -4.01 -10.81 24.89
C TYR A 108 -4.02 -12.24 25.47
N ILE A 109 -4.15 -13.25 24.61
CA ILE A 109 -4.10 -14.66 25.03
C ILE A 109 -2.73 -15.01 25.60
N GLU A 110 -1.63 -14.63 24.94
CA GLU A 110 -0.26 -14.84 25.46
C GLU A 110 -0.04 -14.21 26.84
N ASN A 111 -0.55 -12.99 27.03
CA ASN A 111 -0.46 -12.29 28.31
C ASN A 111 -1.25 -13.03 29.40
N LEU A 112 -2.42 -13.55 29.08
CA LEU A 112 -3.21 -14.35 30.03
C LEU A 112 -2.53 -15.68 30.35
N MET A 113 -1.98 -16.36 29.34
CA MET A 113 -1.28 -17.64 29.53
C MET A 113 -0.01 -17.46 30.37
N SER A 114 0.76 -16.39 30.16
CA SER A 114 1.99 -16.12 30.93
C SER A 114 1.71 -15.63 32.36
N ALA A 115 0.69 -14.78 32.55
CA ALA A 115 0.30 -14.28 33.87
C ALA A 115 -0.44 -15.32 34.72
N SER A 116 -1.13 -16.28 34.10
CA SER A 116 -1.80 -17.37 34.80
C SER A 116 -0.80 -18.46 35.18
N SER A 117 -0.60 -18.66 36.49
CA SER A 117 0.28 -19.68 37.05
C SER A 117 -0.07 -21.12 36.61
N VAL A 118 -1.29 -21.36 36.10
CA VAL A 118 -1.77 -22.67 35.63
C VAL A 118 -1.06 -23.15 34.36
N PHE A 119 -0.48 -22.25 33.55
CA PHE A 119 0.21 -22.62 32.31
C PHE A 119 1.76 -22.60 32.43
N GLN A 120 2.32 -22.38 33.63
CA GLN A 120 3.77 -22.25 33.86
C GLN A 120 4.52 -23.56 34.13
N THR A 121 3.87 -24.72 34.11
CA THR A 121 4.50 -26.02 34.38
C THR A 121 4.46 -26.84 33.09
N THR A 122 5.55 -27.06 32.33
CA THR A 122 6.65 -27.99 32.66
C THR A 122 7.91 -27.76 31.80
N GLU A 123 8.46 -26.55 31.72
CA GLU A 123 9.88 -26.40 31.34
C GLU A 123 10.77 -26.80 32.53
N THR A 124 10.85 -28.10 32.81
CA THR A 124 11.92 -28.61 33.68
C THR A 124 13.24 -28.37 32.96
N LYS A 125 13.94 -27.31 33.38
CA LYS A 125 15.31 -26.96 32.98
C LYS A 125 16.20 -28.21 32.98
N SER A 126 16.45 -28.77 31.80
CA SER A 126 17.58 -29.68 31.55
C SER A 126 18.87 -28.88 31.61
N LYS A 127 19.32 -28.53 32.82
CA LYS A 127 20.66 -27.99 33.08
C LYS A 127 21.19 -28.50 34.43
N ARG A 128 21.85 -29.65 34.41
CA ARG A 128 22.84 -30.09 35.41
C ARG A 128 24.06 -30.56 34.61
N LYS A 129 25.15 -29.79 34.66
CA LYS A 129 26.41 -30.06 35.37
C LYS A 129 27.19 -31.22 34.75
#